data_AF-A0A9W6R7I7-F1
#
_entry.id   AF-A0A9W6R7I7-F1
#
_cell.length_a   1.000
_cell.length_b   1.000
_cell.length_c   1.000
_cell.angle_alpha   90.00
_cell.angle_beta   90.00
_cell.angle_gamma   90.00
#
_symmetry.space_group_name_H-M   'P 1'
#
loop_
_entity.id
_entity.type
_entity.pdbx_description
1 polymer ?
#
loop_
_entity_poly.entity_id
_entity_poly.type
_entity_poly.pdbx_seq_one_letter_code
_entity_poly.pdbx_strand_id
1 'polypeptide(L)' 'MAKVRGIRVGLVGVGDARLNPADRNVPEIGDELAVSRALSDLAHRLLDATAGDIEAITHKNAHLRG' A
#
# COMPACT_ATOMS: atom_id res chain seq x y z
N MET A 1 -7.21 4.11 -19.73
CA MET A 1 -7.84 3.20 -18.74
C MET A 1 -6.84 2.10 -18.42
N ALA A 2 -6.19 2.15 -17.26
CA ALA A 2 -5.31 1.08 -16.81
C ALA A 2 -6.18 -0.05 -16.26
N LYS A 3 -6.24 -1.18 -16.97
CA LYS A 3 -6.97 -2.37 -16.54
C LYS A 3 -6.04 -3.21 -15.68
N VAL A 4 -6.31 -3.29 -14.37
CA VAL A 4 -5.54 -4.13 -13.44
C VAL A 4 -5.78 -5.60 -13.81
N ARG A 5 -4.80 -6.26 -14.44
CA ARG A 5 -4.76 -7.71 -14.64
C ARG A 5 -3.47 -8.23 -14.04
N GLY A 6 -3.61 -9.08 -13.02
CA GLY A 6 -2.50 -9.72 -12.32
C GLY A 6 -2.00 -8.91 -11.12
N ILE A 7 -2.72 -8.95 -10.00
CA ILE A 7 -2.09 -8.65 -8.72
C ILE A 7 -1.07 -9.77 -8.49
N ARG A 8 0.19 -9.46 -8.21
CA ARG A 8 1.15 -10.49 -7.76
C ARG A 8 0.54 -11.17 -6.52
N VAL A 9 0.23 -12.46 -6.65
CA VAL A 9 -0.50 -13.20 -5.61
C VAL A 9 0.34 -13.19 -4.33
N GLY A 10 -0.22 -12.63 -3.25
CA GLY A 10 0.39 -12.69 -1.92
C GLY A 10 0.89 -11.37 -1.32
N LEU A 11 0.77 -10.22 -2.00
CA LEU A 11 1.05 -8.94 -1.35
C LEU A 11 -0.10 -8.54 -0.42
N VAL A 12 0.26 -8.24 0.83
CA VAL A 12 -0.66 -7.76 1.87
C VAL A 12 -0.16 -6.40 2.34
N GLY A 13 -1.07 -5.44 2.50
CA GLY A 13 -0.78 -4.17 3.16
C GLY A 13 -1.22 -4.21 4.62
N VAL A 14 -0.49 -3.53 5.49
CA VAL A 14 -0.79 -3.44 6.93
C VAL A 14 -0.94 -1.98 7.33
N GLY A 15 -1.96 -1.70 8.13
CA GLY A 15 -2.24 -0.37 8.63
C GLY A 15 -2.85 -0.44 10.01
N ASP A 16 -2.28 0.33 10.93
CA ASP A 16 -2.78 0.48 12.29
C ASP A 16 -3.25 1.90 12.53
N ALA A 17 -4.28 2.06 13.35
CA ALA A 17 -4.70 3.34 13.90
C ALA A 17 -4.59 3.30 15.42
N ARG A 18 -4.16 4.42 16.00
CA ARG A 18 -4.13 4.62 17.45
C ARG A 18 -4.90 5.87 17.78
N LEU A 19 -5.91 5.71 18.62
CA LEU A 19 -6.63 6.82 19.21
C LEU A 19 -5.71 7.55 20.21
N ASN A 20 -5.70 8.88 20.16
CA ASN A 20 -5.04 9.66 21.20
C ASN A 20 -5.83 9.49 22.51
N PRO A 21 -5.18 9.22 23.66
CA PRO A 21 -5.87 9.08 24.94
C PRO A 21 -6.77 10.26 25.34
N ALA A 22 -6.51 11.46 24.82
CA ALA A 22 -7.33 12.66 25.07
C ALA A 22 -8.58 12.75 24.16
N ASP A 23 -8.65 11.96 23.09
CA ASP A 23 -9.74 12.03 22.12
C ASP A 23 -10.94 11.18 22.54
N ARG A 24 -12.12 11.57 22.04
CA ARG A 24 -13.33 10.74 22.19
C ARG A 24 -13.11 9.41 21.48
N ASN A 25 -13.45 8.31 22.17
CA ASN A 25 -13.42 6.98 21.57
C ASN A 25 -14.54 6.82 20.53
N VAL A 26 -14.16 6.89 19.26
CA VAL A 26 -15.03 6.63 18.09
C VAL A 26 -14.35 5.53 17.25
N PRO A 27 -14.71 4.25 17.46
CA PRO A 27 -14.02 3.11 16.85
C PRO A 27 -13.95 3.17 15.33
N GLU A 28 -15.02 3.63 14.67
CA GLU A 28 -15.15 3.64 13.20
C GLU A 28 -14.07 4.51 12.54
N ILE A 29 -13.65 5.61 13.18
CA ILE A 29 -12.56 6.47 12.68
C ILE A 29 -11.23 5.71 12.67
N GLY A 30 -10.98 4.90 13.71
CA GLY A 30 -9.79 4.06 13.81
C GLY A 30 -9.76 3.01 12.71
N ASP A 31 -10.89 2.34 12.49
CA ASP A 31 -11.03 1.32 11.44
C ASP A 31 -10.81 1.91 10.04
N GLU A 32 -11.47 3.02 9.73
CA GLU A 32 -11.29 3.71 8.44
C GLU A 32 -9.84 4.15 8.20
N LEU A 33 -9.19 4.70 9.23
CA LEU A 33 -7.79 5.12 9.14
C LEU A 33 -6.82 3.93 9.01
N ALA A 34 -7.05 2.85 9.76
CA ALA A 34 -6.27 1.62 9.67
C ALA A 34 -6.37 1.01 8.27
N VAL A 35 -7.58 0.93 7.71
CA VAL A 35 -7.82 0.46 6.34
C VAL A 35 -7.12 1.37 5.32
N SER A 36 -7.24 2.69 5.45
CA SER A 36 -6.57 3.64 4.55
C SER A 36 -5.05 3.47 4.57
N ARG A 37 -4.46 3.29 5.75
CA ARG A 37 -3.03 3.01 5.91
C ARG A 37 -2.62 1.67 5.30
N ALA A 38 -3.43 0.63 5.46
CA ALA A 38 -3.18 -0.68 4.85
C ALA A 38 -3.22 -0.60 3.32
N LEU A 39 -4.15 0.17 2.76
CA LEU A 39 -4.23 0.40 1.31
C LEU A 39 -3.03 1.21 0.79
N SER A 40 -2.59 2.23 1.53
CA SER A 40 -1.39 3.00 1.17
C SER A 40 -0.12 2.15 1.22
N ASP A 41 0.05 1.30 2.24
CA ASP A 41 1.16 0.34 2.33
C ASP A 41 1.12 -0.66 1.16
N LEU A 42 -0.06 -1.20 0.84
CA LEU A 42 -0.23 -2.08 -0.32
C LEU A 42 0.14 -1.37 -1.63
N ALA A 43 -0.25 -0.09 -1.80
CA ALA A 43 0.09 0.69 -2.99
C ALA A 43 1.61 0.85 -3.14
N HIS A 44 2.34 1.20 -2.07
CA HIS A 44 3.79 1.28 -2.11
C HIS A 44 4.43 -0.07 -2.46
N ARG A 45 3.98 -1.17 -1.85
CA ARG A 45 4.48 -2.52 -2.15
C ARG A 45 4.24 -2.91 -3.62
N LEU A 46 3.15 -2.48 -4.22
CA LEU A 46 2.87 -2.69 -5.64
C LEU A 46 3.80 -1.86 -6.54
N LEU A 47 4.19 -0.66 -6.13
CA LEU A 47 5.19 0.13 -6.84
C LEU A 47 6.57 -0.53 -6.78
N ASP A 48 7.01 -0.95 -5.59
CA ASP A 48 8.28 -1.66 -5.42
C ASP A 48 8.32 -2.96 -6.23
N ALA A 49 7.19 -3.68 -6.20
CA ALA A 49 6.98 -4.86 -7.01
C ALA A 49 7.20 -4.62 -8.50
N THR A 50 6.55 -3.58 -9.01
CA THR A 50 6.63 -3.19 -10.41
C THR A 50 8.03 -2.72 -10.78
N ALA A 51 8.70 -1.97 -9.89
CA ALA A 51 10.07 -1.54 -10.09
C ALA A 51 11.02 -2.75 -10.24
N GLY A 52 10.92 -3.74 -9.34
CA GLY A 52 11.71 -4.97 -9.42
C GLY A 52 11.48 -5.76 -10.73
N ASP A 53 10.23 -5.83 -11.20
CA ASP A 53 9.91 -6.49 -12.47
C ASP A 53 10.53 -5.75 -13.68
N ILE A 54 10.53 -4.41 -13.68
CA ILE A 54 11.17 -3.59 -14.71
C ILE A 54 12.69 -3.77 -14.69
N GLU A 55 13.30 -3.75 -13.50
CA GLU A 55 14.75 -3.91 -13.33
C GLU A 55 15.21 -5.28 -13.83
N ALA A 56 14.44 -6.34 -13.56
CA ALA A 56 14.73 -7.69 -14.02
C ALA A 56 14.74 -7.82 -15.54
N ILE A 57 13.85 -7.11 -16.24
CA ILE A 57 13.72 -7.13 -17.71
C ILE A 57 14.75 -6.21 -18.38
N THR A 58 14.97 -5.03 -17.82
CA THR A 58 15.75 -3.97 -18.47
C THR A 58 17.21 -3.91 -18.05
N HIS A 59 17.58 -4.58 -16.94
CA HIS A 59 18.88 -4.50 -16.29
C HIS A 59 19.31 -3.05 -15.94
N LYS A 60 18.33 -2.18 -15.70
CA LYS A 60 18.52 -0.78 -15.28
C LYS A 60 17.66 -0.48 -14.07
N ASN A 61 18.20 0.28 -13.11
CA ASN A 61 17.45 0.73 -11.93
C ASN A 61 16.19 1.50 -12.33
N ALA A 62 15.07 1.19 -11.68
CA ALA A 62 13.77 1.82 -11.89
C ALA A 62 13.25 2.42 -10.58
N HIS A 63 12.85 3.69 -10.62
CA HIS A 63 12.20 4.35 -9.49
C HIS A 63 10.86 4.89 -9.92
N LEU A 64 9.79 4.37 -9.33
CA LEU A 64 8.41 4.74 -9.62
C LEU A 64 7.89 5.70 -8.56
N ARG A 65 7.07 6.67 -8.97
CA ARG A 65 6.39 7.61 -8.06
C ARG A 65 4.89 7.36 -8.11
N GLY A 66 4.23 7.43 -6.96
CA GLY A 66 2.78 7.31 -6.78
C GLY A 66 2.29 8.27 -5.71
#